data_AF-A0A4Q6I6T5-F1
#
_entry.id   AF-A0A4Q6I6T5-F1
#
_cell.length_a   1.000
_cell.length_b   1.000
_cell.length_c   1.000
_cell.angle_alpha   90.00
_cell.angle_beta   90.00
_cell.angle_gamma   90.00
#
_symmetry.space_group_name_H-M   'P 1'
#
loop_
_entity.id
_entity.type
_entity.pdbx_description
1 polymer ?
#
loop_
_entity_poly.entity_id
_entity_poly.type
_entity_poly.pdbx_seq_one_letter_code
_entity_poly.pdbx_strand_id
1 'polypeptide(L)'
;MLLNLNIEDWKTANEDILKIIDDINPQVISHCCIGYTSENKILQVHPGANEETDIIPSGLSMFILKCSVPKDKVSDNLIIKQSNAYLPENDNESHVDIKIFCLVPEDHLKPFVQVSKAGSSYNTIKQHIYSTLIVTPEKFKEEGYKIELKDLLKQVIQPSKFKCSDTLLAGPVAVPSRPWKEYNYTLCKKNIESINPKVTKHYCIGNTPGGNTELKIYTDANVKSGIKPEGLSMFILEAKIPKAQVLSDPILMLSDAYLPEKKSKSYVKAELYCLVNSENLDKLQKLANKGSDLNRLKPFINNIVMLKPKAYADPNYEFDTMAHLKIVMHSCTEYTRTGSSSSESDISSRLESLSLSFVSAETTAQASKH
;
A
#
# COMPACT_ATOMS: atom_id res chain seq x y z
N MET A 1 -3.51 40.53 -21.84
CA MET A 1 -4.96 40.27 -21.64
C MET A 1 -5.04 39.10 -20.66
N LEU A 2 -5.50 39.35 -19.44
CA LEU A 2 -5.58 38.35 -18.37
C LEU A 2 -6.69 37.35 -18.72
N LEU A 3 -6.33 36.16 -19.21
CA LEU A 3 -7.30 35.08 -19.43
C LEU A 3 -7.47 34.31 -18.13
N ASN A 4 -8.30 34.82 -17.23
CA ASN A 4 -8.98 33.94 -16.28
C ASN A 4 -10.03 33.17 -17.09
N LEU A 5 -9.65 31.98 -17.56
CA LEU A 5 -10.56 31.09 -18.26
C LEU A 5 -11.74 30.79 -17.33
N ASN A 6 -12.96 30.95 -17.85
CA ASN A 6 -14.11 30.39 -17.15
C ASN A 6 -14.05 28.85 -17.24
N ILE A 7 -14.89 28.17 -16.45
CA ILE A 7 -14.88 26.70 -16.37
C ILE A 7 -15.18 26.03 -17.71
N GLU A 8 -16.04 26.61 -18.55
CA GLU A 8 -16.41 26.03 -19.85
C GLU A 8 -15.28 26.19 -20.87
N ASP A 9 -14.65 27.36 -20.94
CA ASP A 9 -13.46 27.59 -21.78
C ASP A 9 -12.32 26.64 -21.37
N TRP A 10 -12.19 26.37 -20.07
CA TRP A 10 -11.23 25.42 -19.55
C TRP A 10 -11.53 23.99 -20.02
N LYS A 11 -12.80 23.54 -19.96
CA LYS A 11 -13.19 22.20 -20.45
C LYS A 11 -12.85 22.03 -21.93
N THR A 12 -13.23 22.99 -22.77
CA THR A 12 -12.93 22.93 -24.21
C THR A 12 -11.43 22.92 -24.47
N ALA A 13 -10.67 23.81 -23.82
CA ALA A 13 -9.22 23.81 -23.95
C ALA A 13 -8.57 22.52 -23.44
N ASN A 14 -9.14 21.88 -22.42
CA ASN A 14 -8.67 20.61 -21.88
C ASN A 14 -8.92 19.44 -22.84
N GLU A 15 -10.09 19.38 -23.48
CA GLU A 15 -10.36 18.39 -24.52
C GLU A 15 -9.40 18.52 -25.71
N ASP A 16 -9.08 19.76 -26.11
CA ASP A 16 -8.16 20.00 -27.22
C ASP A 16 -6.71 19.64 -26.88
N ILE A 17 -6.22 19.98 -25.68
CA ILE A 17 -4.85 19.59 -25.29
C ILE A 17 -4.72 18.08 -25.14
N LEU A 18 -5.77 17.36 -24.72
CA LEU A 18 -5.73 15.90 -24.62
C LEU A 18 -5.55 15.24 -25.98
N LYS A 19 -6.21 15.73 -27.04
CA LYS A 19 -5.99 15.27 -28.42
C LYS A 19 -4.55 15.52 -28.87
N ILE A 20 -4.02 16.72 -28.57
CA ILE A 20 -2.64 17.08 -28.91
C ILE A 20 -1.64 16.17 -28.17
N ILE A 21 -1.89 15.84 -26.89
CA ILE A 21 -1.03 14.93 -26.12
C ILE A 21 -1.03 13.52 -26.71
N ASP A 22 -2.17 13.03 -27.18
CA ASP A 22 -2.27 11.72 -27.85
C ASP A 22 -1.39 11.66 -29.11
N ASP A 23 -1.38 12.74 -29.89
CA ASP A 23 -0.60 12.87 -31.12
C ASP A 23 0.91 13.03 -30.83
N ILE A 24 1.27 13.85 -29.84
CA ILE A 24 2.67 14.08 -29.44
C ILE A 24 3.26 12.81 -28.80
N ASN A 25 2.45 12.08 -28.03
CA ASN A 25 2.86 10.93 -27.22
C ASN A 25 4.08 11.26 -26.33
N PRO A 26 3.96 12.20 -25.38
CA PRO A 26 5.10 12.66 -24.60
C PRO A 26 5.69 11.55 -23.72
N GLN A 27 6.94 11.75 -23.31
CA GLN A 27 7.55 10.91 -22.29
C GLN A 27 7.05 11.33 -20.90
N VAL A 28 6.71 10.33 -20.10
CA VAL A 28 6.37 10.50 -18.70
C VAL A 28 7.66 10.64 -17.90
N ILE A 29 7.77 11.74 -17.15
CA ILE A 29 8.90 12.05 -16.27
C ILE A 29 8.71 11.33 -14.94
N SER A 30 7.50 11.42 -14.38
CA SER A 30 7.14 10.80 -13.12
C SER A 30 5.64 10.55 -13.04
N HIS A 31 5.24 9.73 -12.08
CA HIS A 31 3.85 9.56 -11.69
C HIS A 31 3.71 9.60 -10.17
N CYS A 32 2.53 9.95 -9.70
CA CYS A 32 2.17 9.93 -8.29
C CYS A 32 0.68 9.66 -8.14
N CYS A 33 0.29 8.76 -7.24
CA CYS A 33 -1.10 8.55 -6.85
C CYS A 33 -1.51 9.60 -5.82
N ILE A 34 -2.64 10.25 -6.08
CA ILE A 34 -3.19 11.34 -5.25
C ILE A 34 -4.60 11.04 -4.74
N GLY A 35 -5.13 9.85 -5.03
CA GLY A 35 -6.46 9.48 -4.60
C GLY A 35 -6.81 8.03 -4.91
N TYR A 36 -7.76 7.49 -4.17
CA TYR A 36 -8.18 6.10 -4.25
C TYR A 36 -9.63 5.94 -3.78
N THR A 37 -10.29 4.87 -4.20
CA THR A 37 -11.62 4.52 -3.69
C THR A 37 -11.49 3.54 -2.52
N SER A 38 -12.13 3.86 -1.40
CA SER A 38 -12.34 2.93 -0.30
C SER A 38 -13.62 2.08 -0.50
N GLU A 39 -13.94 1.19 0.45
CA GLU A 39 -15.10 0.26 0.39
C GLU A 39 -16.46 0.95 0.10
N ASN A 40 -16.60 2.21 0.47
CA ASN A 40 -17.79 3.01 0.16
C ASN A 40 -17.95 3.38 -1.33
N LYS A 41 -17.00 2.98 -2.20
CA LYS A 41 -16.93 3.29 -3.63
C LYS A 41 -16.86 4.80 -3.93
N ILE A 42 -16.44 5.58 -2.94
CA ILE A 42 -16.25 7.02 -3.09
C ILE A 42 -14.77 7.29 -3.32
N LEU A 43 -14.45 7.97 -4.42
CA LEU A 43 -13.08 8.38 -4.71
C LEU A 43 -12.67 9.51 -3.75
N GLN A 44 -11.67 9.24 -2.92
CA GLN A 44 -11.03 10.23 -2.05
C GLN A 44 -9.81 10.80 -2.77
N VAL A 45 -9.75 12.12 -2.94
CA VAL A 45 -8.61 12.80 -3.57
C VAL A 45 -8.00 13.78 -2.58
N HIS A 46 -6.67 13.79 -2.57
CA HIS A 46 -5.80 14.62 -1.75
C HIS A 46 -5.01 15.56 -2.67
N PRO A 47 -5.53 16.76 -2.99
CA PRO A 47 -4.92 17.66 -3.97
C PRO A 47 -3.51 18.13 -3.59
N GLY A 48 -3.16 18.09 -2.30
CA GLY A 48 -1.83 18.41 -1.80
C GLY A 48 -0.81 17.28 -1.93
N ALA A 49 -1.22 16.10 -2.38
CA ALA A 49 -0.32 14.97 -2.54
C ALA A 49 0.64 15.18 -3.73
N ASN A 50 1.89 14.76 -3.56
CA ASN A 50 2.96 14.87 -4.54
C ASN A 50 3.84 13.61 -4.53
N GLU A 51 4.90 13.59 -5.34
CA GLU A 51 5.84 12.45 -5.43
C GLU A 51 6.46 12.03 -4.08
N GLU A 52 6.50 12.92 -3.09
CA GLU A 52 7.02 12.64 -1.74
C GLU A 52 5.96 12.02 -0.82
N THR A 53 4.68 12.29 -1.07
CA THR A 53 3.54 11.81 -0.28
C THR A 53 2.72 10.76 -1.04
N ASP A 54 3.34 10.07 -1.99
CA ASP A 54 2.70 9.15 -2.93
C ASP A 54 1.76 8.19 -2.21
N ILE A 55 0.46 8.31 -2.52
CA ILE A 55 -0.59 7.56 -1.84
C ILE A 55 -0.62 6.15 -2.39
N ILE A 56 -0.92 5.15 -1.57
CA ILE A 56 -1.03 3.79 -2.09
C ILE A 56 -2.34 3.65 -2.87
N PRO A 57 -2.29 3.29 -4.17
CA PRO A 57 -3.49 3.13 -4.96
C PRO A 57 -4.26 1.88 -4.52
N SER A 58 -5.59 2.00 -4.48
CA SER A 58 -6.52 0.90 -4.20
C SER A 58 -7.88 1.18 -4.84
N GLY A 59 -8.55 0.13 -5.34
CA GLY A 59 -9.76 0.30 -6.13
C GLY A 59 -9.52 1.17 -7.38
N LEU A 60 -10.46 2.06 -7.70
CA LEU A 60 -10.25 3.11 -8.68
C LEU A 60 -9.38 4.21 -8.07
N SER A 61 -8.21 4.45 -8.66
CA SER A 61 -7.23 5.41 -8.13
C SER A 61 -6.97 6.55 -9.10
N MET A 62 -6.71 7.74 -8.54
CA MET A 62 -6.32 8.92 -9.29
C MET A 62 -4.81 9.09 -9.25
N PHE A 63 -4.22 9.33 -10.41
CA PHE A 63 -2.80 9.59 -10.58
C PHE A 63 -2.57 10.95 -11.24
N ILE A 64 -1.44 11.54 -10.92
CA ILE A 64 -0.79 12.60 -11.68
C ILE A 64 0.32 11.96 -12.49
N LEU A 65 0.33 12.18 -13.80
CA LEU A 65 1.48 11.94 -14.67
C LEU A 65 2.13 13.28 -14.98
N LYS A 66 3.43 13.41 -14.74
CA LYS A 66 4.21 14.55 -15.21
C LYS A 66 4.81 14.22 -16.56
N CYS A 67 4.61 15.10 -17.53
CA CYS A 67 5.11 14.94 -18.88
C CYS A 67 5.78 16.24 -19.33
N SER A 68 6.71 16.14 -20.28
CA SER A 68 7.25 17.29 -21.00
C SER A 68 6.77 17.25 -22.45
N VAL A 69 6.22 18.37 -22.94
CA VAL A 69 5.68 18.50 -24.29
C VAL A 69 6.37 19.63 -25.07
N PRO A 70 6.60 19.50 -26.39
CA PRO A 70 7.19 20.57 -27.18
C PRO A 70 6.34 21.85 -27.20
N LYS A 71 6.95 22.99 -26.89
CA LYS A 71 6.29 24.29 -26.70
C LYS A 71 5.56 24.77 -27.95
N ASP A 72 6.10 24.47 -29.14
CA ASP A 72 5.54 24.82 -30.45
C ASP A 72 4.26 24.04 -30.80
N LYS A 73 4.10 22.83 -30.23
CA LYS A 73 2.93 21.98 -30.49
C LYS A 73 1.74 22.31 -29.61
N VAL A 74 2.00 22.90 -28.46
CA VAL A 74 0.98 23.23 -27.45
C VAL A 74 0.79 24.73 -27.27
N SER A 75 1.49 25.55 -28.06
CA SER A 75 1.50 27.02 -27.94
C SER A 75 0.15 27.66 -28.13
N ASP A 76 -0.78 27.03 -28.86
CA ASP A 76 -2.10 27.59 -29.11
C ASP A 76 -3.11 27.27 -28.00
N ASN A 77 -2.80 26.29 -27.15
CA ASN A 77 -3.72 25.86 -26.09
C ASN A 77 -3.79 26.89 -24.95
N LEU A 78 -5.02 27.31 -24.63
CA LEU A 78 -5.26 28.38 -23.65
C LEU A 78 -4.80 28.04 -22.23
N ILE A 79 -4.89 26.77 -21.82
CA ILE A 79 -4.41 26.31 -20.51
C ILE A 79 -2.89 26.35 -20.47
N ILE A 80 -2.24 25.84 -21.52
CA ILE A 80 -0.77 25.76 -21.55
C ILE A 80 -0.11 27.15 -21.69
N LYS A 81 -0.76 28.11 -22.36
CA LYS A 81 -0.31 29.52 -22.42
C LYS A 81 -0.17 30.19 -21.04
N GLN A 82 -0.87 29.69 -20.03
CA GLN A 82 -0.75 30.16 -18.64
C GLN A 82 0.50 29.62 -17.93
N SER A 83 1.29 28.74 -18.57
CA SER A 83 2.54 28.19 -18.03
C SER A 83 3.68 29.21 -17.97
N ASN A 84 4.49 29.15 -16.92
CA ASN A 84 5.68 30.01 -16.77
C ASN A 84 6.73 29.81 -17.89
N ALA A 85 6.67 28.70 -18.63
CA ALA A 85 7.52 28.42 -19.78
C ALA A 85 7.38 29.45 -20.91
N TYR A 86 6.32 30.28 -20.90
CA TYR A 86 6.12 31.39 -21.85
C TYR A 86 6.42 32.77 -21.23
N LEU A 87 7.22 32.83 -20.18
CA LEU A 87 7.82 34.09 -19.69
C LEU A 87 9.11 34.36 -20.47
N PRO A 88 9.51 35.64 -20.66
CA PRO A 88 10.70 36.01 -21.44
C PRO A 88 11.99 35.32 -20.97
N GLU A 89 12.14 35.12 -19.66
CA GLU A 89 13.28 34.41 -19.06
C GLU A 89 13.38 32.92 -19.47
N ASN A 90 12.28 32.33 -19.94
CA ASN A 90 12.19 30.93 -20.37
C ASN A 90 11.99 30.79 -21.89
N ASP A 91 12.23 31.84 -22.68
CA ASP A 91 12.07 31.79 -24.13
C ASP A 91 12.98 30.76 -24.81
N ASN A 92 14.12 30.45 -24.18
CA ASN A 92 15.05 29.41 -24.64
C ASN A 92 14.58 27.98 -24.33
N GLU A 93 13.55 27.80 -23.50
CA GLU A 93 12.97 26.48 -23.22
C GLU A 93 12.10 26.03 -24.41
N SER A 94 12.47 24.90 -25.00
CA SER A 94 11.75 24.30 -26.13
C SER A 94 10.56 23.43 -25.71
N HIS A 95 10.38 23.22 -24.41
CA HIS A 95 9.36 22.33 -23.85
C HIS A 95 8.59 23.00 -22.72
N VAL A 96 7.43 22.43 -22.42
CA VAL A 96 6.58 22.82 -21.28
C VAL A 96 6.27 21.58 -20.47
N ASP A 97 6.51 21.65 -19.16
CA ASP A 97 6.12 20.58 -18.25
C ASP A 97 4.63 20.70 -17.89
N ILE A 98 3.93 19.57 -17.97
CA ILE A 98 2.50 19.45 -17.72
C ILE A 98 2.20 18.32 -16.74
N LYS A 99 1.07 18.46 -16.06
CA LYS A 99 0.45 17.43 -15.22
C LYS A 99 -0.81 16.92 -15.90
N ILE A 100 -0.91 15.60 -16.02
CA ILE A 100 -2.09 14.91 -16.52
C ILE A 100 -2.70 14.14 -15.35
N PHE A 101 -3.94 14.48 -15.01
CA PHE A 101 -4.71 13.78 -13.97
C PHE A 101 -5.55 12.69 -14.63
N CYS A 102 -5.39 11.46 -14.17
CA CYS A 102 -6.05 10.29 -14.76
C CYS A 102 -6.57 9.32 -13.70
N LEU A 103 -7.54 8.50 -14.10
CA LEU A 103 -8.11 7.42 -13.29
C LEU A 103 -7.61 6.08 -13.81
N VAL A 104 -7.17 5.24 -12.87
CA VAL A 104 -6.68 3.90 -13.14
C VAL A 104 -7.53 2.91 -12.32
N PRO A 105 -8.19 1.94 -12.96
CA PRO A 105 -9.04 0.97 -12.29
C PRO A 105 -8.18 -0.11 -11.61
N GLU A 106 -8.75 -0.79 -10.60
CA GLU A 106 -8.01 -1.69 -9.70
C GLU A 106 -7.25 -2.79 -10.44
N ASP A 107 -7.91 -3.41 -11.42
CA ASP A 107 -7.38 -4.48 -12.26
C ASP A 107 -6.20 -4.05 -13.14
N HIS A 108 -6.05 -2.74 -13.38
CA HIS A 108 -4.98 -2.15 -14.19
C HIS A 108 -3.91 -1.42 -13.37
N LEU A 109 -4.04 -1.32 -12.04
CA LEU A 109 -3.04 -0.65 -11.18
C LEU A 109 -1.65 -1.27 -11.31
N LYS A 110 -1.57 -2.60 -11.25
CA LYS A 110 -0.29 -3.32 -11.32
C LYS A 110 0.44 -3.09 -12.65
N PRO A 111 -0.17 -3.35 -13.82
CA PRO A 111 0.50 -3.08 -15.08
C PRO A 111 0.79 -1.58 -15.26
N PHE A 112 -0.12 -0.68 -14.85
CA PHE A 112 0.09 0.77 -14.89
C PHE A 112 1.37 1.20 -14.15
N VAL A 113 1.53 0.81 -12.87
CA VAL A 113 2.72 1.17 -12.06
C VAL A 113 4.01 0.58 -12.65
N GLN A 114 3.93 -0.61 -13.26
CA GLN A 114 5.08 -1.24 -13.89
C GLN A 114 5.56 -0.51 -15.15
N VAL A 115 4.64 0.03 -15.94
CA VAL A 115 4.95 0.71 -17.21
C VAL A 115 5.10 2.23 -17.06
N SER A 116 4.58 2.86 -16.01
CA SER A 116 4.65 4.31 -15.76
C SER A 116 6.00 4.80 -15.21
N LYS A 117 7.08 4.07 -15.49
CA LYS A 117 8.44 4.48 -15.13
C LYS A 117 8.87 5.72 -15.93
N ALA A 118 9.78 6.49 -15.35
CA ALA A 118 10.39 7.63 -16.03
C ALA A 118 10.96 7.22 -17.41
N GLY A 119 10.65 8.00 -18.44
CA GLY A 119 11.03 7.77 -19.83
C GLY A 119 10.04 6.95 -20.65
N SER A 120 9.00 6.38 -20.03
CA SER A 120 7.95 5.66 -20.76
C SER A 120 7.08 6.61 -21.60
N SER A 121 6.65 6.14 -22.78
CA SER A 121 5.73 6.91 -23.61
C SER A 121 4.31 6.92 -23.02
N TYR A 122 3.63 8.05 -23.12
CA TYR A 122 2.26 8.21 -22.64
C TYR A 122 1.30 7.17 -23.24
N ASN A 123 1.39 6.86 -24.54
CA ASN A 123 0.52 5.90 -25.20
C ASN A 123 0.68 4.47 -24.67
N THR A 124 1.86 4.10 -24.19
CA THR A 124 2.05 2.81 -23.50
C THR A 124 1.28 2.78 -22.18
N ILE A 125 1.32 3.87 -21.43
CA ILE A 125 0.66 3.98 -20.11
C ILE A 125 -0.85 4.14 -20.26
N LYS A 126 -1.28 4.87 -21.29
CA LYS A 126 -2.68 5.19 -21.59
C LYS A 126 -3.57 3.97 -21.72
N GLN A 127 -3.03 2.84 -22.19
CA GLN A 127 -3.77 1.58 -22.30
C GLN A 127 -4.30 1.04 -20.96
N HIS A 128 -3.75 1.51 -19.84
CA HIS A 128 -4.17 1.14 -18.50
C HIS A 128 -4.99 2.24 -17.79
N ILE A 129 -5.18 3.39 -18.45
CA ILE A 129 -5.95 4.51 -17.92
C ILE A 129 -7.43 4.28 -18.28
N TYR A 130 -8.29 4.28 -17.27
CA TYR A 130 -9.75 4.24 -17.47
C TYR A 130 -10.26 5.54 -18.07
N SER A 131 -9.75 6.68 -17.57
CA SER A 131 -10.15 8.00 -18.07
C SER A 131 -9.08 9.04 -17.74
N THR A 132 -8.73 9.86 -18.74
CA THR A 132 -7.97 11.09 -18.52
C THR A 132 -8.93 12.24 -18.27
N LEU A 133 -8.67 13.04 -17.23
CA LEU A 133 -9.61 14.03 -16.74
C LEU A 133 -9.16 15.45 -17.05
N ILE A 134 -7.95 15.80 -16.66
CA ILE A 134 -7.50 17.19 -16.54
C ILE A 134 -6.02 17.28 -16.95
N VAL A 135 -5.66 18.33 -17.67
CA VAL A 135 -4.28 18.70 -17.99
C VAL A 135 -4.02 20.11 -17.46
N THR A 136 -2.94 20.30 -16.72
CA THR A 136 -2.49 21.62 -16.27
C THR A 136 -1.01 21.82 -16.55
N PRO A 137 -0.51 23.06 -16.63
CA PRO A 137 0.91 23.32 -16.48
C PRO A 137 1.43 22.79 -15.14
N GLU A 138 2.69 22.38 -15.10
CA GLU A 138 3.40 22.08 -13.84
C GLU A 138 3.51 23.35 -12.98
N LYS A 139 3.82 24.48 -13.63
CA LYS A 139 4.01 25.80 -13.03
C LYS A 139 3.28 26.87 -13.84
N PHE A 140 2.48 27.69 -13.15
CA PHE A 140 1.78 28.82 -13.76
C PHE A 140 2.65 30.08 -13.76
N LYS A 141 2.43 30.99 -14.71
CA LYS A 141 3.07 32.33 -14.74
C LYS A 141 2.77 33.15 -13.49
N GLU A 142 1.51 33.08 -13.05
CA GLU A 142 0.98 33.84 -11.93
C GLU A 142 0.09 32.90 -11.10
N GLU A 143 0.14 33.00 -9.78
CA GLU A 143 -0.67 32.16 -8.88
C GLU A 143 -2.18 32.36 -9.11
N GLY A 144 -2.57 33.56 -9.58
CA GLY A 144 -3.97 33.87 -9.92
C GLY A 144 -4.55 33.09 -11.11
N TYR A 145 -3.70 32.50 -11.97
CA TYR A 145 -4.15 31.62 -13.06
C TYR A 145 -4.40 30.18 -12.60
N LYS A 146 -3.89 29.81 -11.42
CA LYS A 146 -4.01 28.46 -10.90
C LYS A 146 -5.46 28.20 -10.53
N ILE A 147 -6.05 27.20 -11.18
CA ILE A 147 -7.37 26.70 -10.81
C ILE A 147 -7.17 25.56 -9.82
N GLU A 148 -7.90 25.60 -8.72
CA GLU A 148 -7.85 24.52 -7.75
C GLU A 148 -8.43 23.23 -8.34
N LEU A 149 -7.66 22.14 -8.25
CA LEU A 149 -8.04 20.83 -8.76
C LEU A 149 -9.41 20.39 -8.24
N LYS A 150 -9.75 20.71 -6.99
CA LYS A 150 -11.04 20.37 -6.37
C LYS A 150 -12.24 20.96 -7.11
N ASP A 151 -12.08 22.13 -7.73
CA ASP A 151 -13.16 22.79 -8.46
C ASP A 151 -13.31 22.24 -9.87
N LEU A 152 -12.19 21.84 -10.49
CA LEU A 152 -12.21 21.11 -11.76
C LEU A 152 -12.80 19.71 -11.59
N LEU A 153 -12.44 18.98 -10.53
CA LEU A 153 -12.92 17.61 -10.31
C LEU A 153 -14.45 17.53 -10.14
N LYS A 154 -15.08 18.52 -9.50
CA LYS A 154 -16.56 18.59 -9.39
C LYS A 154 -17.27 18.67 -10.73
N GLN A 155 -16.58 19.17 -11.76
CA GLN A 155 -17.13 19.36 -13.10
C GLN A 155 -16.95 18.13 -13.98
N VAL A 156 -15.91 17.34 -13.72
CA VAL A 156 -15.54 16.18 -14.55
C VAL A 156 -16.01 14.86 -13.92
N ILE A 157 -16.13 14.79 -12.58
CA ILE A 157 -16.58 13.59 -11.86
C ILE A 157 -17.92 13.85 -11.18
N GLN A 158 -18.89 12.94 -11.35
CA GLN A 158 -20.19 13.04 -10.69
C GLN A 158 -20.03 13.15 -9.15
N PRO A 159 -20.59 14.19 -8.51
CA PRO A 159 -20.40 14.44 -7.08
C PRO A 159 -20.82 13.29 -6.16
N SER A 160 -21.80 12.46 -6.56
CA SER A 160 -22.27 11.31 -5.77
C SER A 160 -21.27 10.14 -5.69
N LYS A 161 -20.22 10.15 -6.51
CA LYS A 161 -19.18 9.09 -6.55
C LYS A 161 -17.82 9.58 -6.05
N PHE A 162 -17.76 10.81 -5.53
CA PHE A 162 -16.51 11.51 -5.27
C PHE A 162 -16.58 12.34 -3.98
N LYS A 163 -15.50 12.31 -3.19
CA LYS A 163 -15.31 13.17 -2.03
C LYS A 163 -13.90 13.74 -2.07
N CYS A 164 -13.77 15.02 -2.38
CA CYS A 164 -12.50 15.73 -2.21
C CYS A 164 -12.29 15.97 -0.72
N SER A 165 -11.14 15.55 -0.17
CA SER A 165 -10.80 15.84 1.21
C SER A 165 -9.77 16.97 1.23
N ASP A 166 -10.16 18.14 1.72
CA ASP A 166 -9.27 19.29 1.95
C ASP A 166 -8.38 19.07 3.19
N THR A 167 -8.53 17.94 3.89
CA THR A 167 -7.58 17.55 4.91
C THR A 167 -6.23 17.33 4.25
N LEU A 168 -5.28 18.26 4.49
CA LEU A 168 -3.88 17.90 4.71
C LEU A 168 -3.88 16.55 5.42
N LEU A 169 -3.09 15.57 4.94
CA LEU A 169 -2.91 14.29 5.63
C LEU A 169 -2.53 14.58 7.09
N ALA A 170 -3.54 14.70 7.94
CA ALA A 170 -3.47 15.22 9.29
C ALA A 170 -3.86 14.07 10.18
N GLY A 171 -2.84 13.39 10.68
CA GLY A 171 -2.98 12.34 11.67
C GLY A 171 -3.14 10.92 11.10
N PRO A 172 -2.93 9.93 11.98
CA PRO A 172 -2.75 8.52 11.64
C PRO A 172 -3.95 7.98 10.87
N VAL A 173 -3.74 7.57 9.62
CA VAL A 173 -4.76 6.86 8.85
C VAL A 173 -4.87 5.45 9.43
N ALA A 174 -5.87 5.25 10.30
CA ALA A 174 -6.27 3.91 10.71
C ALA A 174 -6.77 3.15 9.48
N VAL A 175 -6.08 2.08 9.10
CA VAL A 175 -6.45 1.29 7.93
C VAL A 175 -7.80 0.62 8.15
N PRO A 176 -8.72 0.64 7.16
CA PRO A 176 -9.92 -0.16 7.22
C PRO A 176 -9.51 -1.63 7.37
N SER A 177 -9.89 -2.26 8.46
CA SER A 177 -9.40 -3.59 8.86
C SER A 177 -9.92 -4.75 7.98
N ARG A 178 -10.89 -4.49 7.09
CA ARG A 178 -11.51 -5.51 6.22
C ARG A 178 -10.77 -5.76 4.90
N PRO A 179 -10.37 -4.76 4.09
CA PRO A 179 -9.58 -5.02 2.88
C PRO A 179 -8.21 -5.60 3.24
N TRP A 180 -7.61 -5.13 4.33
CA TRP A 180 -6.34 -5.63 4.83
C TRP A 180 -6.39 -7.13 5.14
N LYS A 181 -7.49 -7.63 5.70
CA LYS A 181 -7.72 -9.05 5.97
C LYS A 181 -7.59 -9.91 4.71
N GLU A 182 -8.25 -9.54 3.61
CA GLU A 182 -8.27 -10.35 2.38
C GLU A 182 -6.92 -10.34 1.65
N TYR A 183 -6.26 -9.18 1.60
CA TYR A 183 -4.91 -9.07 1.05
C TYR A 183 -3.90 -9.84 1.91
N ASN A 184 -3.96 -9.72 3.24
CA ASN A 184 -3.06 -10.41 4.14
C ASN A 184 -3.21 -11.92 4.06
N TYR A 185 -4.45 -12.39 4.00
CA TYR A 185 -4.76 -13.81 3.79
C TYR A 185 -4.20 -14.32 2.47
N THR A 186 -4.42 -13.59 1.38
CA THR A 186 -3.90 -13.96 0.05
C THR A 186 -2.38 -14.02 0.06
N LEU A 187 -1.73 -13.02 0.66
CA LEU A 187 -0.29 -12.96 0.79
C LEU A 187 0.24 -14.13 1.63
N CYS A 188 -0.34 -14.39 2.79
CA CYS A 188 0.10 -15.44 3.71
C CYS A 188 -0.17 -16.86 3.19
N LYS A 189 -1.25 -17.09 2.44
CA LYS A 189 -1.63 -18.42 1.97
C LYS A 189 -1.08 -18.78 0.59
N LYS A 190 -1.05 -17.82 -0.34
CA LYS A 190 -0.72 -18.11 -1.76
C LYS A 190 0.67 -17.64 -2.18
N ASN A 191 1.15 -16.53 -1.61
CA ASN A 191 2.33 -15.84 -2.15
C ASN A 191 3.57 -15.97 -1.27
N ILE A 192 3.44 -16.12 0.04
CA ILE A 192 4.61 -16.08 0.93
C ILE A 192 5.57 -17.25 0.70
N GLU A 193 5.06 -18.38 0.22
CA GLU A 193 5.84 -19.57 -0.10
C GLU A 193 6.68 -19.42 -1.38
N SER A 194 6.10 -18.77 -2.39
CA SER A 194 6.81 -18.46 -3.64
C SER A 194 7.83 -17.35 -3.45
N ILE A 195 7.56 -16.43 -2.52
CA ILE A 195 8.50 -15.40 -2.07
C ILE A 195 9.66 -16.02 -1.27
N ASN A 196 9.38 -17.03 -0.44
CA ASN A 196 10.34 -17.71 0.43
C ASN A 196 11.26 -16.74 1.21
N PRO A 197 10.68 -15.93 2.10
CA PRO A 197 11.42 -14.87 2.78
C PRO A 197 12.50 -15.43 3.73
N LYS A 198 13.57 -14.65 3.91
CA LYS A 198 14.67 -15.03 4.80
C LYS A 198 14.39 -14.59 6.22
N VAL A 199 14.13 -15.55 7.10
CA VAL A 199 13.91 -15.31 8.52
C VAL A 199 15.21 -14.86 9.16
N THR A 200 15.15 -13.76 9.90
CA THR A 200 16.30 -13.13 10.55
C THR A 200 16.26 -13.27 12.06
N LYS A 201 15.05 -13.31 12.64
CA LYS A 201 14.80 -13.51 14.06
C LYS A 201 13.46 -14.20 14.24
N HIS A 202 13.29 -14.88 15.36
CA HIS A 202 12.00 -15.36 15.81
C HIS A 202 11.88 -15.18 17.32
N TYR A 203 10.66 -15.03 17.81
CA TYR A 203 10.37 -15.04 19.25
C TYR A 203 8.90 -15.38 19.48
N CYS A 204 8.62 -16.00 20.63
CA CYS A 204 7.27 -16.35 21.03
C CYS A 204 6.57 -15.11 21.60
N ILE A 205 5.32 -14.89 21.19
CA ILE A 205 4.47 -13.80 21.66
C ILE A 205 3.16 -14.30 22.25
N GLY A 206 2.92 -15.60 22.27
CA GLY A 206 1.74 -16.16 22.88
C GLY A 206 1.79 -17.67 22.99
N ASN A 207 1.07 -18.19 23.98
CA ASN A 207 1.07 -19.62 24.32
C ASN A 207 -0.28 -20.04 24.94
N THR A 208 -0.51 -21.34 25.00
CA THR A 208 -1.65 -21.95 25.70
C THR A 208 -1.12 -22.69 26.95
N PRO A 209 -0.90 -22.00 28.07
CA PRO A 209 -0.27 -22.60 29.25
C PRO A 209 -1.19 -23.65 29.89
N GLY A 210 -0.60 -24.78 30.33
CA GLY A 210 -1.30 -25.80 31.11
C GLY A 210 -2.38 -26.58 30.36
N GLY A 211 -2.33 -26.64 29.02
CA GLY A 211 -3.31 -27.38 28.22
C GLY A 211 -4.68 -26.69 28.07
N ASN A 212 -4.79 -25.42 28.47
CA ASN A 212 -5.99 -24.62 28.24
C ASN A 212 -6.27 -24.40 26.75
N THR A 213 -7.54 -24.16 26.40
CA THR A 213 -7.97 -23.81 25.04
C THR A 213 -7.85 -22.31 24.75
N GLU A 214 -7.30 -21.54 25.67
CA GLU A 214 -7.10 -20.09 25.52
C GLU A 214 -5.66 -19.78 25.10
N LEU A 215 -5.50 -19.15 23.93
CA LEU A 215 -4.23 -18.63 23.47
C LEU A 215 -4.05 -17.20 24.01
N LYS A 216 -3.12 -17.07 24.95
CA LYS A 216 -2.74 -15.78 25.55
C LYS A 216 -1.70 -15.11 24.66
N ILE A 217 -2.02 -13.93 24.13
CA ILE A 217 -1.16 -13.13 23.26
C ILE A 217 -0.66 -11.91 24.03
N TYR A 218 0.65 -11.77 24.11
CA TYR A 218 1.33 -10.67 24.78
C TYR A 218 1.66 -9.57 23.76
N THR A 219 0.93 -8.46 23.80
CA THR A 219 0.90 -7.45 22.70
C THR A 219 2.16 -6.59 22.57
N ASP A 220 2.88 -6.44 23.67
CA ASP A 220 4.13 -5.72 23.87
C ASP A 220 5.34 -6.69 23.92
N ALA A 221 5.12 -7.96 23.57
CA ALA A 221 6.16 -8.96 23.54
C ALA A 221 7.26 -8.62 22.52
N ASN A 222 8.49 -8.81 22.94
CA ASN A 222 9.68 -8.70 22.11
C ASN A 222 10.63 -9.85 22.41
N VAL A 223 11.77 -9.88 21.71
CA VAL A 223 12.80 -10.93 21.86
C VAL A 223 13.25 -11.12 23.32
N LYS A 224 13.18 -10.09 24.16
CA LYS A 224 13.59 -10.13 25.57
C LYS A 224 12.46 -10.46 26.54
N SER A 225 11.21 -10.56 26.09
CA SER A 225 10.06 -10.78 26.97
C SER A 225 10.07 -12.16 27.66
N GLY A 226 10.90 -13.09 27.20
CA GLY A 226 11.12 -14.37 27.89
C GLY A 226 9.90 -15.30 27.91
N ILE A 227 8.91 -15.03 27.05
CA ILE A 227 7.70 -15.86 26.93
C ILE A 227 8.14 -17.24 26.46
N LYS A 228 7.95 -18.25 27.32
CA LYS A 228 8.27 -19.64 26.99
C LYS A 228 7.13 -20.22 26.16
N PRO A 229 7.42 -20.75 24.97
CA PRO A 229 6.38 -21.39 24.17
C PRO A 229 5.93 -22.68 24.86
N GLU A 230 4.63 -22.87 24.94
CA GLU A 230 3.97 -24.01 25.58
C GLU A 230 2.63 -24.27 24.87
N GLY A 231 2.30 -25.55 24.67
CA GLY A 231 1.11 -25.95 23.94
C GLY A 231 1.09 -25.39 22.50
N LEU A 232 -0.04 -24.86 22.06
CA LEU A 232 -0.12 -24.07 20.82
C LEU A 232 0.48 -22.70 21.10
N SER A 233 1.52 -22.32 20.34
CA SER A 233 2.21 -21.07 20.55
C SER A 233 2.22 -20.19 19.30
N MET A 234 2.08 -18.88 19.51
CA MET A 234 2.21 -17.87 18.48
C MET A 234 3.62 -17.30 18.49
N PHE A 235 4.22 -17.22 17.30
CA PHE A 235 5.54 -16.64 17.08
C PHE A 235 5.46 -15.48 16.11
N ILE A 236 6.35 -14.50 16.33
CA ILE A 236 6.74 -13.54 15.30
C ILE A 236 8.03 -14.04 14.67
N LEU A 237 8.05 -14.15 13.34
CA LEU A 237 9.24 -14.32 12.53
C LEU A 237 9.55 -12.97 11.86
N GLU A 238 10.66 -12.34 12.24
CA GLU A 238 11.15 -11.17 11.52
C GLU A 238 11.88 -11.64 10.26
N ALA A 239 11.42 -11.26 9.08
CA ALA A 239 12.00 -11.70 7.82
C ALA A 239 12.41 -10.54 6.91
N LYS A 240 13.28 -10.86 5.95
CA LYS A 240 13.63 -10.00 4.83
C LYS A 240 12.99 -10.55 3.56
N ILE A 241 12.27 -9.68 2.87
CA ILE A 241 11.58 -10.00 1.63
C ILE A 241 12.18 -9.19 0.49
N PRO A 242 12.69 -9.79 -0.60
CA PRO A 242 13.22 -9.03 -1.73
C PRO A 242 12.17 -8.08 -2.31
N LYS A 243 12.52 -6.80 -2.49
CA LYS A 243 11.58 -5.78 -3.00
C LYS A 243 10.94 -6.21 -4.31
N ALA A 244 11.73 -6.78 -5.22
CA ALA A 244 11.28 -7.21 -6.54
C ALA A 244 10.09 -8.19 -6.51
N GLN A 245 9.95 -8.97 -5.43
CA GLN A 245 8.90 -9.98 -5.28
C GLN A 245 7.62 -9.41 -4.66
N VAL A 246 7.64 -8.18 -4.15
CA VAL A 246 6.52 -7.58 -3.39
C VAL A 246 6.12 -6.19 -3.88
N LEU A 247 6.60 -5.81 -5.07
CA LEU A 247 6.22 -4.58 -5.80
C LEU A 247 4.74 -4.48 -6.18
N SER A 248 3.93 -5.50 -5.91
CA SER A 248 2.49 -5.48 -6.16
C SER A 248 1.67 -5.90 -4.94
N ASP A 249 2.29 -5.99 -3.77
CA ASP A 249 1.57 -6.33 -2.55
C ASP A 249 1.23 -5.04 -1.78
N PRO A 250 -0.06 -4.69 -1.65
CA PRO A 250 -0.47 -3.41 -1.07
C PRO A 250 -0.07 -3.27 0.40
N ILE A 251 0.14 -4.39 1.12
CA ILE A 251 0.53 -4.39 2.52
C ILE A 251 2.02 -4.12 2.66
N LEU A 252 2.86 -4.82 1.89
CA LEU A 252 4.31 -4.69 1.96
C LEU A 252 4.84 -3.42 1.30
N MET A 253 4.09 -2.85 0.35
CA MET A 253 4.40 -1.56 -0.25
C MET A 253 4.28 -0.38 0.72
N LEU A 254 3.51 -0.52 1.81
CA LEU A 254 3.48 0.47 2.91
C LEU A 254 4.80 0.58 3.69
N SER A 255 5.79 -0.26 3.38
CA SER A 255 7.07 -0.33 4.08
C SER A 255 7.95 0.91 3.88
N ASP A 256 8.64 1.31 4.94
CA ASP A 256 9.68 2.35 4.91
C ASP A 256 10.79 2.08 3.88
N ALA A 257 10.94 0.82 3.46
CA ALA A 257 11.94 0.43 2.50
C ALA A 257 11.73 1.11 1.15
N TYR A 258 10.50 1.54 0.83
CA TYR A 258 10.18 2.22 -0.42
C TYR A 258 10.40 3.73 -0.38
N LEU A 259 10.75 4.31 0.77
CA LEU A 259 11.11 5.72 0.88
C LEU A 259 12.33 6.08 -0.01
N PRO A 260 12.36 7.27 -0.62
CA PRO A 260 13.43 7.68 -1.53
C PRO A 260 14.84 7.57 -0.94
N GLU A 261 15.02 7.91 0.33
CA GLU A 261 16.28 7.83 1.05
C GLU A 261 16.70 6.39 1.40
N LYS A 262 15.81 5.41 1.22
CA LYS A 262 16.06 3.97 1.46
C LYS A 262 16.09 3.15 0.17
N LYS A 263 16.24 3.81 -0.99
CA LYS A 263 16.40 3.18 -2.32
C LYS A 263 17.49 2.11 -2.36
N SER A 264 18.57 2.26 -1.60
CA SER A 264 19.68 1.30 -1.52
C SER A 264 19.32 -0.04 -0.86
N LYS A 265 18.23 -0.11 -0.08
CA LYS A 265 17.76 -1.38 0.49
C LYS A 265 17.12 -2.23 -0.61
N SER A 266 17.62 -3.43 -0.86
CA SER A 266 17.03 -4.37 -1.83
C SER A 266 15.87 -5.20 -1.27
N TYR A 267 15.50 -5.01 -0.01
CA TYR A 267 14.49 -5.81 0.70
C TYR A 267 13.60 -4.98 1.62
N VAL A 268 12.40 -5.50 1.88
CA VAL A 268 11.46 -5.09 2.92
C VAL A 268 11.71 -5.92 4.18
N LYS A 269 11.71 -5.29 5.35
CA LYS A 269 11.65 -6.02 6.62
C LYS A 269 10.19 -6.23 6.99
N ALA A 270 9.81 -7.46 7.29
CA ALA A 270 8.45 -7.82 7.63
C ALA A 270 8.41 -8.67 8.92
N GLU A 271 7.25 -8.70 9.55
CA GLU A 271 6.91 -9.57 10.67
C GLU A 271 5.84 -10.55 10.20
N LEU A 272 6.12 -11.84 10.33
CA LEU A 272 5.19 -12.92 10.03
C LEU A 272 4.73 -13.53 11.35
N TYR A 273 3.43 -13.56 11.56
CA TYR A 273 2.80 -14.14 12.74
C TYR A 273 2.39 -15.55 12.39
N CYS A 274 2.85 -16.52 13.17
CA CYS A 274 2.58 -17.91 12.87
C CYS A 274 2.26 -18.73 14.12
N LEU A 275 1.51 -19.81 13.90
CA LEU A 275 1.12 -20.77 14.94
C LEU A 275 1.94 -22.05 14.84
N VAL A 276 2.32 -22.57 16.01
CA VAL A 276 3.24 -23.70 16.14
C VAL A 276 2.71 -24.64 17.21
N ASN A 277 2.52 -25.91 16.85
CA ASN A 277 2.14 -26.97 17.80
C ASN A 277 3.28 -27.31 18.75
N SER A 278 2.93 -27.80 19.94
CA SER A 278 3.86 -28.25 20.98
C SER A 278 4.92 -29.23 20.44
N GLU A 279 4.52 -30.16 19.59
CA GLU A 279 5.40 -31.18 18.98
C GLU A 279 6.48 -30.61 18.03
N ASN A 280 6.27 -29.38 17.54
CA ASN A 280 7.13 -28.72 16.57
C ASN A 280 7.98 -27.58 17.18
N LEU A 281 7.75 -27.21 18.44
CA LEU A 281 8.44 -26.11 19.12
C LEU A 281 9.96 -26.26 19.09
N ASP A 282 10.47 -27.42 19.52
CA ASP A 282 11.92 -27.69 19.59
C ASP A 282 12.58 -27.63 18.21
N LYS A 283 11.90 -28.15 17.19
CA LYS A 283 12.42 -28.17 15.82
C LYS A 283 12.45 -26.76 15.23
N LEU A 284 11.39 -25.98 15.44
CA LEU A 284 11.34 -24.59 15.00
C LEU A 284 12.45 -23.78 15.67
N GLN A 285 12.59 -23.85 16.99
CA GLN A 285 13.62 -23.10 17.72
C GLN A 285 15.05 -23.44 17.25
N LYS A 286 15.33 -24.72 16.97
CA LYS A 286 16.63 -25.17 16.46
C LYS A 286 16.91 -24.72 15.03
N LEU A 287 15.88 -24.64 14.19
CA LEU A 287 16.03 -24.40 12.74
C LEU A 287 15.80 -22.95 12.33
N ALA A 288 15.07 -22.17 13.11
CA ALA A 288 14.76 -20.76 12.86
C ALA A 288 15.96 -19.82 13.19
N ASN A 289 17.14 -20.22 12.74
CA ASN A 289 18.36 -19.43 12.85
C ASN A 289 18.34 -18.24 11.87
N LYS A 290 19.21 -17.27 12.13
CA LYS A 290 19.35 -16.09 11.28
C LYS A 290 19.75 -16.49 9.86
N GLY A 291 18.91 -16.11 8.89
CA GLY A 291 19.09 -16.39 7.47
C GLY A 291 18.37 -17.63 6.97
N SER A 292 17.62 -18.35 7.81
CA SER A 292 16.84 -19.51 7.40
C SER A 292 15.73 -19.12 6.41
N ASP A 293 15.61 -19.90 5.34
CA ASP A 293 14.52 -19.77 4.39
C ASP A 293 13.21 -20.26 5.01
N LEU A 294 12.11 -19.51 4.81
CA LEU A 294 10.80 -19.86 5.35
C LEU A 294 10.35 -21.26 4.94
N ASN A 295 10.64 -21.69 3.72
CA ASN A 295 10.28 -23.03 3.23
C ASN A 295 10.92 -24.17 4.05
N ARG A 296 12.05 -23.92 4.72
CA ARG A 296 12.66 -24.89 5.65
C ARG A 296 11.95 -24.94 6.99
N LEU A 297 11.29 -23.86 7.39
CA LEU A 297 10.56 -23.75 8.66
C LEU A 297 9.10 -24.17 8.51
N LYS A 298 8.55 -24.07 7.30
CA LYS A 298 7.16 -24.41 6.96
C LYS A 298 6.69 -25.76 7.51
N PRO A 299 7.46 -26.87 7.46
CA PRO A 299 7.00 -28.14 8.02
C PRO A 299 6.70 -28.11 9.53
N PHE A 300 7.20 -27.10 10.24
CA PHE A 300 7.03 -26.93 11.68
C PHE A 300 6.05 -25.80 12.02
N ILE A 301 5.58 -25.06 11.01
CA ILE A 301 4.66 -23.94 11.15
C ILE A 301 3.31 -24.40 10.61
N ASN A 302 2.27 -24.31 11.43
CA ASN A 302 0.93 -24.72 11.00
C ASN A 302 0.37 -23.74 9.97
N ASN A 303 0.40 -22.45 10.30
CA ASN A 303 -0.14 -21.37 9.48
C ASN A 303 0.62 -20.08 9.75
N ILE A 304 0.81 -19.28 8.70
CA ILE A 304 1.12 -17.86 8.80
C ILE A 304 -0.22 -17.13 8.79
N VAL A 305 -0.55 -16.50 9.90
CA VAL A 305 -1.86 -15.89 10.13
C VAL A 305 -1.83 -14.38 9.86
N MET A 306 -0.66 -13.76 9.86
CA MET A 306 -0.55 -12.35 9.52
C MET A 306 0.84 -12.02 9.02
N LEU A 307 0.94 -11.07 8.10
CA LEU A 307 2.20 -10.50 7.66
C LEU A 307 2.12 -8.97 7.61
N LYS A 308 3.12 -8.26 8.15
CA LYS A 308 3.16 -6.79 8.07
C LYS A 308 4.56 -6.23 7.88
N PRO A 309 4.73 -5.03 7.30
CA PRO A 309 5.99 -4.30 7.37
C PRO A 309 6.43 -4.09 8.83
N LYS A 310 7.73 -4.20 9.08
CA LYS A 310 8.30 -3.88 10.40
C LYS A 310 8.28 -2.37 10.67
N ALA A 311 8.40 -1.58 9.62
CA ALA A 311 8.35 -0.12 9.67
C ALA A 311 7.57 0.36 8.45
N TYR A 312 6.74 1.36 8.67
CA TYR A 312 5.90 1.97 7.65
C TYR A 312 6.58 3.22 7.08
N ALA A 313 6.29 3.54 5.83
CA ALA A 313 6.79 4.74 5.16
C ALA A 313 6.25 6.02 5.82
N ASP A 314 4.96 6.02 6.16
CA ASP A 314 4.36 7.04 7.01
C ASP A 314 4.59 6.70 8.49
N PRO A 315 5.34 7.51 9.25
CA PRO A 315 5.55 7.28 10.68
C PRO A 315 4.29 7.47 11.51
N ASN A 316 3.26 8.14 10.98
CA ASN A 316 1.95 8.24 11.59
C ASN A 316 1.10 7.00 11.35
N TYR A 317 1.57 6.03 10.57
CA TYR A 317 0.85 4.78 10.39
C TYR A 317 0.92 3.94 11.67
N GLU A 318 -0.22 3.78 12.33
CA GLU A 318 -0.34 2.91 13.51
C GLU A 318 -1.07 1.61 13.14
N PHE A 319 -0.35 0.49 13.21
CA PHE A 319 -0.93 -0.82 12.92
C PHE A 319 -1.52 -1.44 14.18
N ASP A 320 -2.85 -1.47 14.27
CA ASP A 320 -3.53 -2.17 15.36
C ASP A 320 -3.41 -3.69 15.17
N THR A 321 -2.32 -4.23 15.71
CA THR A 321 -1.96 -5.65 15.70
C THR A 321 -3.03 -6.49 16.40
N MET A 322 -3.64 -5.96 17.48
CA MET A 322 -4.65 -6.68 18.25
C MET A 322 -5.94 -6.84 17.44
N ALA A 323 -6.46 -5.74 16.87
CA ALA A 323 -7.66 -5.80 16.05
C ALA A 323 -7.49 -6.74 14.86
N HIS A 324 -6.33 -6.70 14.19
CA HIS A 324 -6.05 -7.57 13.06
C HIS A 324 -5.91 -9.04 13.45
N LEU A 325 -5.21 -9.35 14.55
CA LEU A 325 -5.12 -10.73 15.03
C LEU A 325 -6.49 -11.29 15.42
N LYS A 326 -7.36 -10.49 16.06
CA LYS A 326 -8.75 -10.89 16.35
C LYS A 326 -9.51 -11.25 15.07
N ILE A 327 -9.42 -10.40 14.05
CA ILE A 327 -10.12 -10.59 12.77
C ILE A 327 -9.59 -11.84 12.05
N VAL A 328 -8.27 -11.99 11.91
CA VAL A 328 -7.71 -13.10 11.13
C VAL A 328 -7.90 -14.43 11.85
N MET A 329 -7.69 -14.48 13.16
CA MET A 329 -7.90 -15.71 13.94
C MET A 329 -9.36 -16.15 13.94
N HIS A 330 -10.32 -15.22 14.04
CA HIS A 330 -11.75 -15.53 13.91
C HIS A 330 -12.16 -15.98 12.50
N SER A 331 -11.31 -15.74 11.50
CA SER A 331 -11.59 -16.12 10.12
C SER A 331 -10.93 -17.43 9.75
N CYS A 332 -9.76 -17.73 10.31
CA CYS A 332 -9.15 -19.05 10.22
C CYS A 332 -10.11 -20.17 10.71
N THR A 333 -11.07 -19.85 11.57
CA THR A 333 -12.14 -20.76 12.02
C THR A 333 -13.36 -20.85 11.10
N GLU A 334 -13.64 -19.83 10.28
CA GLU A 334 -14.75 -19.86 9.31
C GLU A 334 -14.35 -20.51 7.98
N TYR A 335 -13.09 -20.35 7.56
CA TYR A 335 -12.61 -20.84 6.26
C TYR A 335 -12.24 -22.33 6.24
N THR A 336 -11.94 -22.93 7.40
CA THR A 336 -11.81 -24.39 7.55
C THR A 336 -13.11 -25.13 7.23
N ARG A 337 -14.25 -24.43 7.32
CA ARG A 337 -15.59 -24.95 7.07
C ARG A 337 -15.95 -25.08 5.58
N THR A 338 -15.21 -24.44 4.68
CA THR A 338 -15.56 -24.31 3.24
C THR A 338 -14.55 -24.96 2.28
N GLY A 339 -13.42 -25.49 2.77
CA GLY A 339 -12.39 -26.15 1.96
C GLY A 339 -12.51 -27.69 1.97
N SER A 340 -12.67 -28.28 0.78
CA SER A 340 -12.76 -29.73 0.55
C SER A 340 -11.39 -30.44 0.54
N SER A 341 -11.25 -31.46 1.41
CA SER A 341 -10.39 -32.67 1.36
C SER A 341 -8.88 -32.49 1.15
N SER A 342 -7.95 -33.21 1.78
CA SER A 342 -7.93 -34.40 2.62
C SER A 342 -6.57 -34.36 3.35
N SER A 343 -6.54 -34.67 4.65
CA SER A 343 -5.41 -34.60 5.62
C SER A 343 -5.31 -33.41 6.61
N GLU A 344 -6.17 -32.37 6.53
CA GLU A 344 -6.18 -31.26 7.52
C GLU A 344 -7.17 -31.47 8.68
N SER A 345 -7.15 -32.63 9.37
CA SER A 345 -8.23 -33.01 10.29
C SER A 345 -8.07 -32.68 11.79
N ASP A 346 -6.96 -32.09 12.25
CA ASP A 346 -6.78 -31.86 13.71
C ASP A 346 -6.66 -30.40 14.17
N ILE A 347 -6.32 -29.46 13.28
CA ILE A 347 -6.05 -28.07 13.68
C ILE A 347 -7.26 -27.17 13.48
N SER A 348 -8.04 -27.41 12.43
CA SER A 348 -9.28 -26.68 12.13
C SER A 348 -10.25 -26.69 13.31
N SER A 349 -10.46 -27.86 13.91
CA SER A 349 -11.30 -28.05 15.10
C SER A 349 -10.73 -27.39 16.36
N ARG A 350 -9.39 -27.32 16.50
CA ARG A 350 -8.72 -26.67 17.64
C ARG A 350 -8.70 -25.15 17.51
N LEU A 351 -8.60 -24.62 16.29
CA LEU A 351 -8.74 -23.18 16.03
C LEU A 351 -10.18 -22.72 16.33
N GLU A 352 -11.18 -23.50 15.91
CA GLU A 352 -12.61 -23.20 16.12
C GLU A 352 -13.01 -23.11 17.60
N SER A 353 -12.26 -23.77 18.49
CA SER A 353 -12.46 -23.74 19.94
C SER A 353 -11.46 -22.84 20.68
N LEU A 354 -10.56 -22.17 19.96
CA LEU A 354 -9.51 -21.34 20.53
C LEU A 354 -10.06 -19.98 20.96
N SER A 355 -10.04 -19.71 22.25
CA SER A 355 -10.31 -18.36 22.76
C SER A 355 -9.03 -17.52 22.75
N LEU A 356 -9.14 -16.23 22.45
CA LEU A 356 -8.02 -15.30 22.46
C LEU A 356 -8.12 -14.33 23.64
N SER A 357 -7.06 -14.20 24.41
CA SER A 357 -6.87 -13.08 25.31
C SER A 357 -5.60 -12.32 25.00
N PHE A 358 -5.68 -11.00 25.16
CA PHE A 358 -4.59 -10.08 24.94
C PHE A 358 -4.16 -9.52 26.29
N VAL A 359 -2.88 -9.67 26.61
CA VAL A 359 -2.28 -9.28 27.89
C VAL A 359 -1.02 -8.46 27.65
N SER A 360 -0.60 -7.66 28.63
CA SER A 360 0.72 -7.03 28.63
C SER A 360 1.77 -7.98 29.23
N ALA A 361 2.94 -8.01 28.64
CA ALA A 361 4.11 -8.79 29.05
C ALA A 361 4.74 -8.27 30.35
N GLU A 362 4.57 -6.97 30.66
CA GLU A 362 5.09 -6.37 31.91
C GLU A 362 4.38 -6.94 33.15
N THR A 363 3.07 -7.23 33.04
CA THR A 363 2.27 -7.83 34.11
C THR A 363 2.75 -9.23 34.53
N THR A 364 3.38 -9.99 33.63
CA THR A 364 3.82 -11.38 33.88
C THR A 364 5.21 -11.45 34.51
N ALA A 365 6.08 -10.48 34.27
CA ALA A 365 7.42 -10.43 34.85
C ALA A 365 7.40 -10.16 36.38
N GLN A 366 6.35 -9.50 36.88
CA GLN A 366 6.16 -9.28 38.32
C GLN A 366 5.60 -10.51 39.05
N ALA A 367 4.82 -11.37 38.39
CA ALA A 367 4.23 -12.56 39.02
C ALA A 367 5.23 -13.71 39.26
N SER A 368 6.38 -13.72 38.58
CA SER A 368 7.42 -14.75 38.74
C SER A 368 8.48 -14.43 39.81
N LYS A 369 8.31 -13.32 40.55
CA LYS A 369 9.21 -12.89 41.63
C LYS A 369 8.60 -13.01 43.04
N HIS A 370 7.45 -13.66 43.19
CA HIS A 370 6.82 -13.93 44.49
C HIS A 370 6.70 -15.42 44.78
#